data_AF-A0A8S1D021-F1
#
_entry.id   AF-A0A8S1D021-F1
#
_cell.length_a   1.000
_cell.length_b   1.000
_cell.length_c   1.000
_cell.angle_alpha   90.00
_cell.angle_beta   90.00
_cell.angle_gamma   90.00
#
_symmetry.space_group_name_H-M   'P 1'
#
loop_
_entity.id
_entity.type
_entity.pdbx_description
1 polymer ?
#
loop_
_entity_poly.entity_id
_entity_poly.type
_entity_poly.pdbx_seq_one_letter_code
_entity_poly.pdbx_strand_id
1 'polypeptide(L)'
;MPDQSEMKIAVICSSNMNRSMEAHAFLSKKGFCVKSYGTGDKVKLPGPAADRPNVYEFGATYDEIYNDLLHKDKVLYTQNGLLHMLERNRRIKQRPERFQLTKEKFDVIISCEERVYDQVIECLEGKDNETNAPVHVINIDIQDNHEEATIGAFLICELIDLMSHSEDLDNDIDELLQDFESKNERSILHSVYFY
;
A
#
# COMPACT_ATOMS: atom_id res chain seq x y z
N MET A 1 18.27 22.62 2.41
CA MET A 1 16.85 22.46 2.72
C MET A 1 16.78 21.36 3.75
N PRO A 2 16.04 21.50 4.87
CA PRO A 2 15.90 20.41 5.82
C PRO A 2 15.29 19.19 5.11
N ASP A 3 15.74 18.01 5.51
CA ASP A 3 15.49 16.71 4.86
C ASP A 3 13.99 16.39 4.75
N GLN A 4 13.42 16.44 3.54
CA GLN A 4 12.11 15.86 3.23
C GLN A 4 12.09 14.31 3.29
N SER A 5 13.17 13.69 3.81
CA SER A 5 13.50 12.27 3.63
C SER A 5 13.41 11.39 4.88
N GLU A 6 12.97 11.89 6.03
CA GLU A 6 12.89 11.06 7.25
C GLU A 6 11.55 10.35 7.45
N MET A 7 10.44 10.85 6.87
CA MET A 7 9.12 10.24 7.06
C MET A 7 9.06 8.83 6.46
N LYS A 8 8.85 7.84 7.33
CA LYS A 8 8.70 6.43 6.98
C LYS A 8 7.25 6.12 6.69
N ILE A 9 6.98 5.75 5.45
CA ILE A 9 5.63 5.50 4.96
C ILE A 9 5.44 4.01 4.68
N ALA A 10 4.27 3.47 5.05
CA ALA A 10 3.82 2.18 4.56
C ALA A 10 2.53 2.33 3.75
N VAL A 11 2.47 1.72 2.57
CA VAL A 11 1.22 1.60 1.80
C VAL A 11 0.75 0.14 1.78
N ILE A 12 -0.50 -0.10 2.13
CA ILE A 12 -1.01 -1.43 2.43
C ILE A 12 -2.28 -1.70 1.63
N CYS A 13 -2.31 -2.84 0.93
CA CYS A 13 -3.52 -3.37 0.31
C CYS A 13 -3.74 -4.83 0.74
N SER A 14 -4.63 -5.57 0.07
CA SER A 14 -4.89 -6.97 0.44
C SER A 14 -3.72 -7.90 0.10
N SER A 15 -3.29 -7.94 -1.18
CA SER A 15 -2.32 -8.93 -1.70
C SER A 15 -0.91 -8.40 -1.95
N ASN A 16 -0.67 -7.11 -1.67
CA ASN A 16 0.58 -6.42 -2.01
C ASN A 16 1.00 -6.61 -3.48
N MET A 17 0.05 -6.45 -4.40
CA MET A 17 0.22 -6.72 -5.83
C MET A 17 -0.05 -5.50 -6.69
N ASN A 18 -1.23 -4.90 -6.56
CA ASN A 18 -1.70 -3.82 -7.43
C ASN A 18 -1.55 -2.45 -6.75
N ARG A 19 -2.56 -2.02 -5.98
CA ARG A 19 -2.72 -0.69 -5.37
C ARG A 19 -1.50 -0.23 -4.57
N SER A 20 -1.09 -1.00 -3.55
CA SER A 20 0.05 -0.64 -2.70
C SER A 20 1.38 -0.59 -3.45
N MET A 21 1.56 -1.43 -4.47
CA MET A 21 2.80 -1.49 -5.25
C MET A 21 2.87 -0.39 -6.30
N GLU A 22 1.74 0.05 -6.86
CA GLU A 22 1.68 1.25 -7.70
C GLU A 22 2.04 2.48 -6.86
N ALA A 23 1.39 2.69 -5.72
CA ALA A 23 1.71 3.78 -4.79
C ALA A 23 3.17 3.74 -4.32
N HIS A 24 3.71 2.56 -3.98
CA HIS A 24 5.13 2.39 -3.65
C HIS A 24 6.02 2.89 -4.79
N ALA A 25 5.74 2.49 -6.03
CA ALA A 25 6.54 2.90 -7.19
C ALA A 25 6.56 4.44 -7.36
N PHE A 26 5.41 5.09 -7.17
CA PHE A 26 5.29 6.55 -7.27
C PHE A 26 6.03 7.27 -6.15
N LEU A 27 5.79 6.88 -4.89
CA LEU A 27 6.44 7.48 -3.72
C LEU A 27 7.96 7.28 -3.76
N SER A 28 8.43 6.10 -4.13
CA SER A 28 9.86 5.80 -4.24
C SER A 28 10.55 6.65 -5.33
N LYS A 29 9.90 6.86 -6.48
CA LYS A 29 10.42 7.76 -7.53
C LYS A 29 10.51 9.22 -7.09
N LYS A 30 9.67 9.64 -6.15
CA LYS A 30 9.68 10.98 -5.53
C LYS A 30 10.70 11.12 -4.40
N GLY A 31 11.35 10.03 -3.98
CA GLY A 31 12.39 10.05 -2.96
C GLY A 31 11.91 9.76 -1.54
N PHE A 32 10.63 9.42 -1.34
CA PHE A 32 10.10 9.09 -0.02
C PHE A 32 10.60 7.72 0.49
N CYS A 33 10.77 7.61 1.81
CA CYS A 33 11.10 6.34 2.47
C CYS A 33 9.85 5.46 2.60
N VAL A 34 9.48 4.78 1.51
CA VAL A 34 8.26 3.96 1.43
C VAL A 34 8.55 2.45 1.52
N LYS A 35 7.71 1.73 2.26
CA LYS A 35 7.53 0.27 2.16
C LYS A 35 6.08 -0.05 1.80
N SER A 36 5.82 -1.29 1.38
CA SER A 36 4.45 -1.72 1.03
C SER A 36 4.13 -3.11 1.52
N TYR A 37 2.87 -3.38 1.84
CA TYR A 37 2.45 -4.65 2.43
C TYR A 37 1.07 -5.12 1.99
N GLY A 38 0.78 -6.36 2.36
CA GLY A 38 -0.50 -7.03 2.21
C GLY A 38 -1.06 -7.44 3.57
N THR A 39 -2.36 -7.33 3.80
CA THR A 39 -3.00 -7.86 5.03
C THR A 39 -3.67 -9.22 4.85
N GLY A 40 -3.90 -9.64 3.60
CA GLY A 40 -4.57 -10.89 3.30
C GLY A 40 -3.78 -12.10 3.80
N ASP A 41 -4.47 -13.24 3.96
CA ASP A 41 -3.79 -14.50 4.33
C ASP A 41 -2.92 -15.05 3.20
N LYS A 42 -3.34 -14.81 1.96
CA LYS A 42 -2.68 -15.25 0.73
C LYS A 42 -2.71 -14.16 -0.32
N VAL A 43 -1.76 -14.23 -1.23
CA VAL A 43 -1.71 -13.38 -2.43
C VAL A 43 -2.69 -13.95 -3.45
N LYS A 44 -3.66 -13.15 -3.87
CA LYS A 44 -4.68 -13.54 -4.86
C LYS A 44 -4.56 -12.66 -6.11
N LEU A 45 -4.56 -13.30 -7.27
CA LEU A 45 -4.56 -12.65 -8.58
C LEU A 45 -5.72 -13.18 -9.43
N PRO A 46 -6.30 -12.36 -10.33
CA PRO A 46 -7.28 -12.82 -11.30
C PRO A 46 -6.77 -14.03 -12.10
N GLY A 47 -7.65 -14.99 -12.35
CA GLY A 47 -7.39 -16.13 -13.21
C GLY A 47 -8.35 -16.17 -14.41
N PRO A 48 -8.48 -17.32 -15.09
CA PRO A 48 -9.32 -17.45 -16.29
C PRO A 48 -10.82 -17.22 -16.03
N ALA A 49 -11.26 -17.38 -14.79
CA ALA A 49 -12.64 -17.14 -14.36
C ALA A 49 -12.65 -16.62 -12.91
N ALA A 50 -13.75 -15.98 -12.50
CA ALA A 50 -13.88 -15.37 -11.17
C ALA A 50 -13.78 -16.39 -10.02
N ASP A 51 -14.24 -17.62 -10.25
CA ASP A 51 -14.16 -18.75 -9.32
C ASP A 51 -12.80 -19.48 -9.32
N ARG A 52 -11.89 -19.09 -10.24
CA ARG A 52 -10.57 -19.72 -10.41
C ARG A 52 -9.43 -18.70 -10.31
N PRO A 53 -9.24 -18.04 -9.16
CA PRO A 53 -8.12 -17.13 -8.96
C PRO A 53 -6.79 -17.88 -8.89
N ASN A 54 -5.70 -17.20 -9.23
CA ASN A 54 -4.36 -17.66 -8.91
C ASN A 54 -4.03 -17.28 -7.47
N VAL A 55 -3.65 -18.25 -6.64
CA VAL A 55 -3.42 -18.06 -5.21
C VAL A 55 -2.02 -18.53 -4.84
N TYR A 56 -1.29 -17.68 -4.11
CA TYR A 56 0.08 -17.93 -3.68
C TYR A 56 0.25 -17.60 -2.19
N GLU A 57 1.19 -18.26 -1.53
CA GLU A 57 1.57 -17.91 -0.16
C GLU A 57 2.41 -16.63 -0.14
N PHE A 58 2.25 -15.82 0.90
CA PHE A 58 3.22 -14.76 1.18
C PHE A 58 4.60 -15.41 1.42
N GLY A 59 5.59 -15.01 0.63
CA GLY A 59 6.91 -15.65 0.59
C GLY A 59 7.33 -16.06 -0.82
N ALA A 60 6.38 -16.41 -1.70
CA ALA A 60 6.64 -16.60 -3.12
C ALA A 60 7.12 -15.29 -3.75
N THR A 61 8.18 -15.33 -4.54
CA THR A 61 8.74 -14.14 -5.20
C THR A 61 7.87 -13.69 -6.38
N TYR A 62 7.92 -12.40 -6.72
CA TYR A 62 7.20 -11.92 -7.91
C TYR A 62 7.74 -12.56 -9.20
N ASP A 63 9.01 -13.00 -9.22
CA ASP A 63 9.58 -13.74 -10.35
C ASP A 63 8.98 -15.14 -10.48
N GLU A 64 8.86 -15.89 -9.39
CA GLU A 64 8.19 -17.20 -9.39
C GLU A 64 6.73 -17.09 -9.86
N ILE A 65 5.99 -16.08 -9.35
CA ILE A 65 4.61 -15.83 -9.74
C ILE A 65 4.52 -15.44 -11.23
N TYR A 66 5.42 -14.57 -11.70
CA TYR A 66 5.50 -14.18 -13.11
C TYR A 66 5.71 -15.39 -14.02
N ASN A 67 6.69 -16.24 -13.68
CA ASN A 67 7.01 -17.42 -14.47
C ASN A 67 5.86 -18.44 -14.44
N ASP A 68 5.19 -18.65 -13.30
CA ASP A 68 4.02 -19.52 -13.22
C ASP A 68 2.88 -19.04 -14.14
N LEU A 69 2.51 -17.76 -14.09
CA LEU A 69 1.49 -17.21 -14.98
C LEU A 69 1.91 -17.28 -16.46
N LEU A 70 3.18 -17.00 -16.76
CA LEU A 70 3.72 -17.08 -18.11
C LEU A 70 3.58 -18.50 -18.70
N HIS A 71 3.82 -19.54 -17.91
CA HIS A 71 3.67 -20.93 -18.33
C HIS A 71 2.21 -21.38 -18.41
N LYS A 72 1.33 -20.86 -17.54
CA LYS A 72 -0.10 -21.19 -17.54
C LYS A 72 -0.82 -20.66 -18.77
N ASP A 73 -0.74 -19.36 -19.02
CA ASP A 73 -1.36 -18.72 -20.20
C ASP A 73 -0.76 -17.33 -20.45
N LYS A 74 0.32 -17.29 -21.23
CA LYS A 74 0.97 -16.03 -21.60
C LYS A 74 0.02 -15.03 -22.26
N VAL A 75 -0.92 -15.48 -23.09
CA VAL A 75 -1.78 -14.56 -23.87
C VAL A 75 -2.77 -13.88 -22.92
N LEU A 76 -3.48 -14.65 -22.11
CA LEU A 76 -4.44 -14.15 -21.13
C LEU A 76 -3.78 -13.15 -20.17
N TYR A 77 -2.66 -13.54 -19.56
CA TYR A 77 -2.02 -12.73 -18.51
C TYR A 77 -1.20 -11.54 -19.06
N THR A 78 -0.92 -11.52 -20.36
CA THR A 78 -0.47 -10.30 -21.04
C THR A 78 -1.65 -9.35 -21.28
N GLN A 79 -2.77 -9.87 -21.81
CA GLN A 79 -3.94 -9.06 -22.19
C GLN A 79 -4.61 -8.38 -20.99
N ASN A 80 -4.68 -9.04 -19.84
CA ASN A 80 -5.23 -8.44 -18.62
C ASN A 80 -4.21 -7.61 -17.81
N GLY A 81 -2.98 -7.47 -18.29
CA GLY A 81 -1.93 -6.64 -17.70
C GLY A 81 -1.24 -7.24 -16.46
N LEU A 82 -1.54 -8.47 -16.04
CA LEU A 82 -0.91 -9.06 -14.84
C LEU A 82 0.59 -9.29 -15.01
N LEU A 83 1.06 -9.74 -16.18
CA LEU A 83 2.49 -9.91 -16.41
C LEU A 83 3.24 -8.58 -16.35
N HIS A 84 2.65 -7.50 -16.88
CA HIS A 84 3.22 -6.16 -16.80
C HIS A 84 3.27 -5.65 -15.34
N MET A 85 2.19 -5.84 -14.58
CA MET A 85 2.15 -5.50 -13.15
C MET A 85 3.23 -6.25 -12.35
N LEU A 86 3.41 -7.55 -12.60
CA LEU A 86 4.43 -8.36 -11.92
C LEU A 86 5.84 -7.92 -12.31
N GLU A 87 6.06 -7.53 -13.56
CA GLU A 87 7.35 -6.98 -14.00
C GLU A 87 7.69 -5.68 -13.25
N ARG A 88 6.72 -4.77 -13.07
CA ARG A 88 6.87 -3.58 -12.21
C ARG A 88 7.25 -4.00 -10.79
N ASN A 89 6.53 -4.94 -10.20
CA ASN A 89 6.74 -5.36 -8.81
C ASN A 89 8.15 -5.95 -8.57
N ARG A 90 8.64 -6.78 -9.51
CA ARG A 90 9.98 -7.37 -9.47
C ARG A 90 11.11 -6.34 -9.46
N ARG A 91 10.90 -5.17 -10.07
CA ARG A 91 11.88 -4.08 -10.10
C ARG A 91 11.92 -3.29 -8.79
N ILE A 92 10.83 -3.35 -8.01
CA ILE A 92 10.70 -2.61 -6.74
C ILE A 92 11.22 -3.45 -5.58
N LYS A 93 10.77 -4.71 -5.46
CA LYS A 93 11.23 -5.62 -4.40
C LYS A 93 11.05 -7.09 -4.79
N GLN A 94 11.66 -8.00 -4.03
CA GLN A 94 11.72 -9.42 -4.40
C GLN A 94 10.37 -10.15 -4.32
N ARG A 95 9.58 -9.89 -3.27
CA ARG A 95 8.37 -10.65 -2.95
C ARG A 95 7.32 -9.79 -2.25
N PRO A 96 6.02 -10.15 -2.31
CA PRO A 96 5.02 -9.54 -1.48
C PRO A 96 5.24 -9.87 0.00
N GLU A 97 5.02 -8.88 0.87
CA GLU A 97 5.25 -9.00 2.31
C GLU A 97 3.93 -8.80 3.05
N ARG A 98 3.71 -9.58 4.10
CA ARG A 98 2.51 -9.51 4.92
C ARG A 98 2.73 -8.53 6.07
N PHE A 99 1.83 -7.56 6.25
CA PHE A 99 1.98 -6.48 7.24
C PHE A 99 2.07 -7.04 8.66
N GLN A 100 1.24 -8.03 8.99
CA GLN A 100 1.21 -8.62 10.32
C GLN A 100 2.53 -9.27 10.76
N LEU A 101 3.44 -9.56 9.81
CA LEU A 101 4.75 -10.14 10.09
C LEU A 101 5.87 -9.10 10.18
N THR A 102 5.61 -7.84 9.83
CA THR A 102 6.63 -6.79 9.88
C THR A 102 6.87 -6.30 11.29
N LYS A 103 8.14 -6.05 11.62
CA LYS A 103 8.59 -5.39 12.85
C LYS A 103 8.98 -3.93 12.61
N GLU A 104 8.88 -3.47 11.38
CA GLU A 104 9.18 -2.10 11.00
C GLU A 104 8.15 -1.14 11.61
N LYS A 105 8.62 0.06 11.94
CA LYS A 105 7.81 1.17 12.45
C LYS A 105 7.75 2.28 11.40
N PHE A 106 6.60 2.92 11.30
CA PHE A 106 6.26 3.92 10.29
C PHE A 106 5.61 5.12 10.96
N ASP A 107 5.81 6.30 10.40
CA ASP A 107 5.16 7.53 10.87
C ASP A 107 3.74 7.62 10.27
N VAL A 108 3.59 7.17 9.03
CA VAL A 108 2.31 7.16 8.30
C VAL A 108 2.06 5.81 7.63
N ILE A 109 0.87 5.25 7.85
CA ILE A 109 0.38 4.04 7.20
C ILE A 109 -0.86 4.39 6.38
N ILE A 110 -0.82 4.08 5.08
CA ILE A 110 -1.95 4.25 4.17
C ILE A 110 -2.55 2.89 3.81
N SER A 111 -3.83 2.68 4.10
CA SER A 111 -4.61 1.54 3.60
C SER A 111 -5.40 1.92 2.35
N CYS A 112 -5.53 0.95 1.42
CA CYS A 112 -6.21 1.17 0.14
C CYS A 112 -7.71 0.78 0.12
N GLU A 113 -8.25 0.28 1.23
CA GLU A 113 -9.68 -0.04 1.43
C GLU A 113 -9.99 -0.22 2.92
N GLU A 114 -11.22 0.08 3.33
CA GLU A 114 -11.68 -0.02 4.74
C GLU A 114 -11.40 -1.38 5.38
N ARG A 115 -11.61 -2.49 4.67
CA ARG A 115 -11.28 -3.82 5.20
C ARG A 115 -9.79 -3.97 5.54
N VAL A 116 -8.91 -3.38 4.74
CA VAL A 116 -7.45 -3.41 5.00
C VAL A 116 -7.13 -2.51 6.17
N TYR A 117 -7.79 -1.36 6.30
CA TYR A 117 -7.69 -0.46 7.44
C TYR A 117 -7.97 -1.18 8.76
N ASP A 118 -9.11 -1.88 8.86
CA ASP A 118 -9.49 -2.65 10.06
C ASP A 118 -8.42 -3.70 10.43
N GLN A 119 -7.88 -4.39 9.43
CA GLN A 119 -6.83 -5.41 9.64
C GLN A 119 -5.48 -4.81 10.05
N VAL A 120 -5.19 -3.58 9.64
CA VAL A 120 -4.00 -2.83 10.09
C VAL A 120 -4.18 -2.43 11.55
N ILE A 121 -5.35 -1.91 11.90
CA ILE A 121 -5.70 -1.55 13.28
C ILE A 121 -5.59 -2.75 14.22
N GLU A 122 -6.26 -3.86 13.89
CA GLU A 122 -6.23 -5.09 14.69
C GLU A 122 -4.78 -5.58 14.90
N CYS A 123 -3.95 -5.44 13.86
CA CYS A 123 -2.54 -5.79 13.94
C CYS A 123 -1.74 -4.85 14.87
N LEU A 124 -2.04 -3.56 14.90
CA LEU A 124 -1.35 -2.59 15.77
C LEU A 124 -1.78 -2.77 17.23
N GLU A 125 -3.07 -2.96 17.49
CA GLU A 125 -3.61 -3.23 18.84
C GLU A 125 -3.10 -4.55 19.43
N GLY A 126 -2.82 -5.55 18.59
CA GLY A 126 -2.25 -6.82 19.00
C GLY A 126 -0.74 -6.79 19.27
N LYS A 127 -0.04 -5.69 19.00
CA LYS A 127 1.39 -5.53 19.29
C LYS A 127 1.57 -4.84 20.65
N ASP A 128 2.60 -5.25 21.39
CA ASP A 128 2.96 -4.58 22.64
C ASP A 128 3.51 -3.18 22.37
N ASN A 129 2.99 -2.18 23.08
CA ASN A 129 3.45 -0.79 23.00
C ASN A 129 4.80 -0.64 23.72
N GLU A 130 5.90 -0.85 23.00
CA GLU A 130 7.25 -0.80 23.56
C GLU A 130 7.84 0.60 23.54
N THR A 131 7.48 1.44 22.56
CA THR A 131 8.14 2.74 22.31
C THR A 131 7.27 3.95 22.62
N ASN A 132 5.95 3.79 22.68
CA ASN A 132 4.95 4.86 22.68
C ASN A 132 5.14 5.87 21.54
N ALA A 133 5.72 5.43 20.41
CA ALA A 133 5.89 6.28 19.23
C ALA A 133 4.58 6.30 18.44
N PRO A 134 4.03 7.48 18.11
CA PRO A 134 2.77 7.58 17.38
C PRO A 134 2.93 7.11 15.93
N VAL A 135 1.81 6.63 15.36
CA VAL A 135 1.67 6.35 13.93
C VAL A 135 0.28 6.77 13.47
N HIS A 136 0.22 7.53 12.38
CA HIS A 136 -1.04 7.87 11.74
C HIS A 136 -1.43 6.77 10.76
N VAL A 137 -2.64 6.23 10.93
CA VAL A 137 -3.23 5.26 10.01
C VAL A 137 -4.35 5.97 9.25
N ILE A 138 -4.24 5.98 7.92
CA ILE A 138 -5.14 6.71 7.03
C ILE A 138 -5.69 5.73 5.99
N ASN A 139 -7.01 5.72 5.79
CA ASN A 139 -7.64 4.95 4.71
C ASN A 139 -8.02 5.85 3.53
N ILE A 140 -7.65 5.41 2.33
CA ILE A 140 -8.17 5.97 1.07
C ILE A 140 -8.72 4.80 0.25
N ASP A 141 -10.03 4.80 0.01
CA ASP A 141 -10.66 3.74 -0.78
C ASP A 141 -10.25 3.83 -2.25
N ILE A 142 -9.53 2.80 -2.70
CA ILE A 142 -9.06 2.66 -4.07
C ILE A 142 -9.59 1.34 -4.64
N GLN A 143 -10.32 1.41 -5.75
CA GLN A 143 -10.83 0.21 -6.41
C GLN A 143 -9.68 -0.65 -6.94
N ASP A 144 -9.84 -1.97 -6.89
CA ASP A 144 -8.77 -2.90 -7.26
C ASP A 144 -8.71 -3.19 -8.77
N ASN A 145 -8.41 -2.14 -9.54
CA ASN A 145 -8.10 -2.22 -10.95
C ASN A 145 -6.87 -1.33 -11.27
N HIS A 146 -6.33 -1.42 -12.49
CA HIS A 146 -5.07 -0.73 -12.84
C HIS A 146 -5.23 0.80 -12.93
N GLU A 147 -6.37 1.28 -13.44
CA GLU A 147 -6.63 2.71 -13.64
C GLU A 147 -6.81 3.40 -12.29
N GLU A 148 -7.69 2.86 -11.44
CA GLU A 148 -7.93 3.39 -10.09
C GLU A 148 -6.70 3.24 -9.19
N ALA A 149 -5.89 2.17 -9.33
CA ALA A 149 -4.63 2.05 -8.62
C ALA A 149 -3.65 3.18 -8.99
N THR A 150 -3.65 3.62 -10.25
CA THR A 150 -2.80 4.72 -10.71
C THR A 150 -3.31 6.06 -10.16
N ILE A 151 -4.62 6.32 -10.25
CA ILE A 151 -5.24 7.53 -9.67
C ILE A 151 -5.01 7.58 -8.16
N GLY A 152 -5.24 6.46 -7.47
CA GLY A 152 -4.99 6.31 -6.04
C GLY A 152 -3.53 6.54 -5.68
N ALA A 153 -2.58 6.06 -6.49
CA ALA A 153 -1.16 6.32 -6.27
C ALA A 153 -0.81 7.82 -6.37
N PHE A 154 -1.44 8.56 -7.29
CA PHE A 154 -1.28 10.02 -7.36
C PHE A 154 -1.86 10.71 -6.13
N LEU A 155 -3.08 10.34 -5.71
CA LEU A 155 -3.72 10.89 -4.52
C LEU A 155 -2.90 10.65 -3.25
N ILE A 156 -2.42 9.41 -3.06
CA ILE A 156 -1.53 9.06 -1.95
C ILE A 156 -0.25 9.89 -2.00
N CYS A 157 0.36 10.02 -3.17
CA CYS A 157 1.58 10.81 -3.31
C CYS A 157 1.35 12.29 -2.99
N GLU A 158 0.23 12.87 -3.40
CA GLU A 158 -0.13 14.25 -3.09
C GLU A 158 -0.36 14.44 -1.59
N LEU A 159 -1.08 13.52 -0.94
CA LEU A 159 -1.32 13.58 0.50
C LEU A 159 0.00 13.51 1.28
N ILE A 160 0.87 12.54 0.95
CA ILE A 160 2.17 12.40 1.59
C ILE A 160 3.05 13.63 1.36
N ASP A 161 3.01 14.21 0.15
CA ASP A 161 3.73 15.45 -0.15
C ASP A 161 3.24 16.59 0.75
N LEU A 162 1.92 16.79 0.89
CA LEU A 162 1.34 17.79 1.79
C LEU A 162 1.78 17.57 3.25
N MET A 163 1.69 16.33 3.76
CA MET A 163 2.09 15.98 5.12
C MET A 163 3.60 16.22 5.35
N SER A 164 4.44 15.95 4.35
CA SER A 164 5.90 16.14 4.46
C SER A 164 6.34 17.61 4.50
N HIS A 165 5.46 18.55 4.13
CA HIS A 165 5.72 19.99 4.23
C HIS A 165 5.21 20.62 5.53
N SER A 166 4.48 19.87 6.37
CA SER A 166 4.07 20.33 7.69
C SER A 166 5.27 20.32 8.65
N GLU A 167 5.39 21.36 9.46
CA GLU A 167 6.41 21.44 10.52
C GLU A 167 5.99 20.65 11.77
N ASP A 168 4.67 20.47 11.97
CA ASP A 168 4.08 19.81 13.13
C ASP A 168 2.88 18.95 12.69
N LEU A 169 3.19 17.79 12.11
CA LEU A 169 2.19 16.92 11.51
C LEU A 169 1.11 16.49 12.51
N ASP A 170 1.47 16.23 13.77
CA ASP A 170 0.51 15.78 14.79
C ASP A 170 -0.60 16.82 15.05
N ASN A 171 -0.28 18.11 14.93
CA ASN A 171 -1.25 19.20 15.12
C ASN A 171 -1.97 19.58 13.83
N ASP A 172 -1.30 19.48 12.68
CA ASP A 172 -1.83 19.94 11.39
C ASP A 172 -2.68 18.88 10.66
N ILE A 173 -2.55 17.60 11.02
CA ILE A 173 -3.09 16.49 10.22
C ILE A 173 -4.60 16.57 10.01
N ASP A 174 -5.38 16.96 11.02
CA ASP A 174 -6.84 17.03 10.90
C ASP A 174 -7.28 18.08 9.87
N GLU A 175 -6.63 19.25 9.85
CA GLU A 175 -6.91 20.32 8.87
C GLU A 175 -6.45 19.89 7.47
N LEU A 176 -5.26 19.29 7.36
CA LEU A 176 -4.73 18.78 6.09
C LEU A 176 -5.63 17.72 5.46
N LEU A 177 -6.15 16.79 6.27
CA LEU A 177 -7.06 15.76 5.81
C LEU A 177 -8.41 16.35 5.39
N GLN A 178 -8.96 17.29 6.16
CA GLN A 178 -10.22 17.95 5.82
C GLN A 178 -10.14 18.72 4.49
N ASP A 179 -9.04 19.45 4.27
CA ASP A 179 -8.79 20.16 3.02
C ASP A 179 -8.61 19.18 1.85
N PHE A 180 -7.90 18.07 2.08
CA PHE A 180 -7.70 17.03 1.08
C PHE A 180 -9.00 16.33 0.70
N GLU A 181 -9.86 15.98 1.67
CA GLU A 181 -11.19 15.40 1.43
C GLU A 181 -12.06 16.34 0.58
N SER A 182 -12.08 17.64 0.95
CA SER A 182 -12.87 18.67 0.27
C SER A 182 -12.39 18.89 -1.17
N LYS A 183 -11.08 18.85 -1.41
CA LYS A 183 -10.48 19.04 -2.74
C LYS A 183 -10.71 17.85 -3.66
N ASN A 184 -10.66 16.63 -3.13
CA ASN A 184 -10.65 15.40 -3.93
C ASN A 184 -12.00 14.67 -3.97
N GLU A 185 -13.00 15.13 -3.20
CA GLU A 185 -14.32 14.49 -3.08
C GLU A 185 -14.22 13.01 -2.68
N ARG A 186 -13.28 12.70 -1.78
CA ARG A 186 -13.03 11.35 -1.24
C ARG A 186 -13.18 11.39 0.28
N SER A 187 -13.80 10.35 0.84
CA SER A 187 -13.80 10.15 2.28
C SER A 187 -12.48 9.52 2.71
N ILE A 188 -11.94 10.01 3.81
CA ILE A 188 -10.74 9.54 4.46
C ILE A 188 -11.09 9.10 5.88
N LEU A 189 -10.60 7.93 6.26
CA LEU A 189 -10.60 7.52 7.66
C LEU A 189 -9.22 7.81 8.23
N HIS A 190 -9.16 8.28 9.46
CA HIS A 190 -7.91 8.54 10.16
C HIS A 190 -8.01 8.12 11.62
N SER A 191 -6.93 7.55 12.12
CA SER A 191 -6.75 7.21 13.52
C SER A 191 -5.27 7.22 13.88
N VAL A 192 -4.98 7.42 15.17
CA VAL A 192 -3.62 7.43 15.70
C VAL A 192 -3.43 6.20 16.60
N TYR A 193 -2.35 5.46 16.34
CA TYR A 193 -1.92 4.30 17.12
C TYR A 193 -0.50 4.53 17.65
N PHE A 194 -0.03 3.61 18.50
CA PHE A 194 1.29 3.69 19.10
C PHE A 194 2.02 2.35 18.98
N TYR A 195 3.34 2.38 18.83
CA TYR A 195 4.21 1.18 18.85
C TYR A 195 4.94 0.97 20.17
#